data_AF-A0A1E4TRM7-F1
#
_entry.id   AF-A0A1E4TRM7-F1
#
_cell.length_a   1.000
_cell.length_b   1.000
_cell.length_c   1.000
_cell.angle_alpha   90.00
_cell.angle_beta   90.00
_cell.angle_gamma   90.00
#
_symmetry.space_group_name_H-M   'P 1'
#
loop_
_entity.id
_entity.type
_entity.pdbx_description
1 polymer ?
#
loop_
_entity_poly.entity_id
_entity_poly.type
_entity_poly.pdbx_seq_one_letter_code
_entity_poly.pdbx_strand_id
1 'polypeptide(L)'
;MSGNPGNKLSAWRPNPPERGSFPLDHFGDCTAEMEKYLNCLKIVKNENAPNCRILAKNYLNCRMENNLMDKVSWKELGLPEDKKIIVEDKVEETVNKS
;
A
#
# COMPACT_ATOMS: atom_id res chain seq x y z
N MET A 1 43.55 -5.36 -29.75
CA MET A 1 42.77 -4.43 -30.59
C MET A 1 41.58 -3.95 -29.78
N SER A 2 41.60 -2.68 -29.41
CA SER A 2 40.57 -2.00 -28.63
C SER A 2 39.30 -1.85 -29.46
N GLY A 3 38.18 -2.38 -28.98
CA GLY A 3 36.85 -2.11 -29.50
C GLY A 3 35.97 -1.66 -28.35
N ASN A 4 36.00 -0.37 -28.04
CA ASN A 4 35.02 0.27 -27.17
C ASN A 4 33.82 0.65 -28.06
N PRO A 5 32.68 -0.06 -28.01
CA PRO A 5 31.52 0.32 -28.80
C PRO A 5 30.87 1.53 -28.14
N GLY A 6 31.10 2.68 -28.76
CA GLY A 6 30.56 3.96 -28.35
C GLY A 6 29.04 3.92 -28.17
N ASN A 7 28.64 4.16 -26.93
CA ASN A 7 27.58 5.07 -26.51
C ASN A 7 26.78 5.72 -27.67
N LYS A 8 25.73 5.05 -28.13
CA LYS A 8 24.61 5.66 -28.85
C LYS A 8 23.28 5.26 -28.19
N LEU A 9 23.21 5.44 -26.87
CA LEU A 9 21.91 5.71 -26.26
C LEU A 9 21.57 7.13 -26.69
N SER A 10 20.83 7.26 -27.79
CA SER A 10 19.94 8.41 -27.96
C SER A 10 19.33 8.68 -26.58
N ALA A 11 19.49 9.89 -26.05
CA ALA A 11 19.03 10.23 -24.71
C ALA A 11 17.51 10.04 -24.66
N TRP A 12 17.07 8.81 -24.34
CA TRP A 12 15.70 8.46 -24.08
C TRP A 12 15.30 9.33 -22.90
N ARG A 13 14.48 10.35 -23.16
CA ARG A 13 13.89 11.20 -22.13
C ARG A 13 12.51 10.61 -21.86
N PRO A 14 12.37 9.65 -20.94
CA PRO A 14 11.05 9.15 -20.61
C PRO A 14 10.27 10.31 -20.01
N ASN A 15 8.98 10.43 -20.36
CA ASN A 15 8.11 11.30 -19.61
C ASN A 15 8.07 10.81 -18.15
N PRO A 16 8.15 11.71 -17.16
CA PRO A 16 7.98 11.33 -15.77
C PRO A 16 6.66 10.58 -15.57
N PRO A 17 6.62 9.56 -14.68
CA PRO A 17 5.38 8.90 -14.33
C PRO A 17 4.40 9.92 -13.73
N GLU A 18 3.12 9.79 -14.08
CA GLU A 18 2.08 10.75 -13.63
C GLU A 18 1.99 10.89 -12.11
N ARG A 19 2.30 9.81 -11.37
CA ARG A 19 2.29 9.79 -9.90
C ARG A 19 3.65 10.01 -9.24
N GLY A 20 4.66 10.42 -10.02
CA GLY A 20 6.02 10.58 -9.54
C GLY A 20 6.70 9.27 -9.13
N SER A 21 7.87 9.37 -8.52
CA SER A 21 8.57 8.24 -7.90
C SER A 21 8.00 7.98 -6.51
N PHE A 22 7.69 6.72 -6.19
CA PHE A 22 7.15 6.35 -4.89
C PHE A 22 8.10 6.78 -3.75
N PRO A 23 7.63 7.55 -2.76
CA PRO A 23 8.46 7.96 -1.63
C PRO A 23 9.04 6.74 -0.91
N LEU A 24 10.35 6.75 -0.66
CA LEU A 24 10.96 5.70 0.16
C LEU A 24 10.66 5.98 1.64
N ASP A 25 10.39 4.91 2.39
CA ASP A 25 10.28 4.95 3.85
C ASP A 25 11.71 5.01 4.43
N HIS A 26 12.26 6.23 4.55
CA HIS A 26 13.63 6.42 4.98
C HIS A 26 13.81 6.24 6.49
N PHE A 27 12.81 6.63 7.28
CA PHE A 27 12.86 6.58 8.74
C PHE A 27 12.33 5.26 9.29
N GLY A 28 11.72 4.43 8.44
CA GLY A 28 11.22 3.11 8.79
C GLY A 28 9.87 3.16 9.51
N ASP A 29 9.08 4.22 9.32
CA ASP A 29 7.81 4.46 10.02
C ASP A 29 6.81 3.31 9.79
N CYS A 30 6.90 2.62 8.64
CA CYS A 30 6.03 1.51 8.27
C CYS A 30 6.76 0.18 8.13
N THR A 31 7.99 0.07 8.65
CA THR A 31 8.82 -1.15 8.53
C THR A 31 8.18 -2.33 9.28
N ALA A 32 7.60 -2.10 10.45
CA ALA A 32 6.97 -3.17 11.22
C ALA A 32 5.78 -3.81 10.48
N GLU A 33 4.93 -3.01 9.86
CA GLU A 33 3.77 -3.47 9.07
C GLU A 33 4.23 -4.15 7.79
N MET A 34 5.27 -3.62 7.14
CA MET A 34 5.91 -4.23 5.98
C MET A 34 6.40 -5.64 6.31
N GLU A 35 7.15 -5.81 7.40
CA GLU A 35 7.69 -7.11 7.79
C GLU A 35 6.59 -8.13 8.07
N LYS A 36 5.53 -7.75 8.79
CA LYS A 36 4.37 -8.62 9.04
C LYS A 36 3.77 -9.10 7.72
N TYR A 37 3.55 -8.19 6.78
CA TYR A 37 2.99 -8.51 5.46
C TYR A 37 3.90 -9.44 4.65
N LEU A 38 5.20 -9.12 4.56
CA LEU A 38 6.17 -9.93 3.81
C LEU A 38 6.33 -11.33 4.43
N ASN A 39 6.32 -11.43 5.75
CA ASN A 39 6.37 -12.72 6.43
C ASN A 39 5.13 -13.57 6.15
N CYS A 40 3.95 -12.94 6.08
CA CYS A 40 2.73 -13.63 5.67
C CYS A 40 2.85 -14.20 4.25
N LEU A 41 3.30 -13.39 3.28
CA LEU A 41 3.51 -13.83 1.90
C LEU A 41 4.47 -15.01 1.81
N LYS A 42 5.57 -14.99 2.57
CA LYS A 42 6.52 -16.11 2.63
C LYS A 42 5.85 -17.40 3.10
N ILE A 43 5.03 -17.34 4.16
CA ILE A 43 4.34 -18.50 4.72
C ILE A 43 3.34 -19.10 3.73
N VAL A 44 2.56 -18.24 3.06
CA VAL A 44 1.54 -18.68 2.08
C VAL A 44 2.12 -18.88 0.67
N LYS A 45 3.45 -18.88 0.52
CA LYS A 45 4.16 -19.07 -0.76
C LYS A 45 3.69 -18.12 -1.86
N ASN A 46 3.48 -16.86 -1.50
CA ASN A 46 2.98 -15.79 -2.38
C ASN A 46 1.58 -16.04 -2.97
N GLU A 47 0.80 -16.96 -2.40
CA GLU A 47 -0.62 -17.09 -2.74
C GLU A 47 -1.43 -15.88 -2.24
N ASN A 48 -2.54 -15.61 -2.92
CA ASN A 48 -3.43 -14.50 -2.58
C ASN A 48 -4.33 -14.85 -1.37
N ALA A 49 -3.72 -14.98 -0.20
CA ALA A 49 -4.38 -15.43 1.02
C ALA A 49 -5.08 -14.26 1.77
N PRO A 50 -6.29 -14.48 2.31
CA PRO A 50 -7.08 -13.41 2.95
C PRO A 50 -6.43 -12.82 4.20
N ASN A 51 -5.68 -13.61 4.96
CA ASN A 51 -4.90 -13.13 6.11
C ASN A 51 -3.82 -12.12 5.69
N CYS A 52 -3.14 -12.34 4.57
CA CYS A 52 -2.13 -11.39 4.08
C CYS A 52 -2.76 -10.11 3.53
N ARG A 53 -4.01 -10.15 3.06
CA ARG A 53 -4.73 -8.93 2.62
C ARG A 53 -4.99 -7.96 3.77
N ILE A 54 -5.29 -8.48 4.97
CA ILE A 54 -5.47 -7.64 6.16
C ILE A 54 -4.15 -6.93 6.50
N LEU A 55 -3.03 -7.67 6.46
CA LEU A 55 -1.71 -7.10 6.70
C LEU A 55 -1.29 -6.10 5.62
N ALA A 56 -1.65 -6.36 4.36
CA ALA A 56 -1.43 -5.43 3.25
C ALA A 56 -2.18 -4.11 3.47
N LYS A 57 -3.44 -4.17 3.90
CA LYS A 57 -4.22 -2.96 4.25
C LYS A 57 -3.52 -2.15 5.34
N ASN A 58 -3.06 -2.80 6.41
CA ASN A 58 -2.36 -2.12 7.51
C ASN A 58 -1.08 -1.42 7.03
N TYR A 59 -0.28 -2.10 6.20
CA TYR A 59 0.93 -1.53 5.63
C TYR A 59 0.65 -0.33 4.72
N LEU A 60 -0.32 -0.47 3.80
CA LEU A 60 -0.70 0.63 2.91
C LEU A 60 -1.32 1.80 3.67
N ASN A 61 -2.12 1.52 4.71
CA ASN A 61 -2.68 2.56 5.58
C ASN A 61 -1.59 3.35 6.29
N CYS A 62 -0.59 2.66 6.86
CA CYS A 62 0.56 3.33 7.48
C CYS A 62 1.25 4.28 6.51
N ARG A 63 1.45 3.86 5.26
CA ARG A 63 2.10 4.69 4.23
C ARG A 63 1.26 5.91 3.87
N MET A 64 -0.06 5.74 3.77
CA MET A 64 -1.00 6.84 3.49
C MET A 64 -1.06 7.87 4.62
N GLU A 65 -1.00 7.43 5.88
CA GLU A 65 -1.01 8.33 7.05
C GLU A 65 0.33 9.06 7.25
N ASN A 66 1.45 8.44 6.87
CA ASN A 66 2.78 9.06 6.94
C ASN A 66 3.19 9.82 5.67
N ASN A 67 2.26 10.07 4.74
CA ASN A 67 2.53 10.74 3.45
C ASN A 67 3.62 10.06 2.60
N LEU A 68 3.79 8.74 2.76
CA LEU A 68 4.68 7.89 1.96
C LEU A 68 3.96 7.28 0.74
N MET A 69 2.70 7.66 0.53
CA MET A 69 1.81 7.31 -0.58
C MET A 69 0.57 8.22 -0.56
N ASP A 70 -0.03 8.48 -1.72
CA ASP A 70 -1.31 9.19 -1.82
C ASP A 70 -2.44 8.42 -1.13
N LYS A 71 -3.38 9.15 -0.52
CA LYS A 71 -4.59 8.56 0.07
C LYS A 71 -5.54 8.11 -1.04
N VAL A 72 -5.73 6.80 -1.16
CA VAL A 72 -6.59 6.16 -2.17
C VAL A 72 -7.53 5.16 -1.52
N SER A 73 -8.68 4.91 -2.15
CA SER A 73 -9.67 3.96 -1.63
C SER A 73 -9.18 2.51 -1.75
N TRP A 74 -9.65 1.63 -0.86
CA TRP A 74 -9.32 0.20 -0.93
C TRP A 74 -9.73 -0.43 -2.26
N LYS A 75 -10.87 0.02 -2.82
CA LYS A 75 -11.36 -0.42 -4.11
C LYS A 75 -10.41 -0.08 -5.26
N GLU A 76 -9.85 1.13 -5.29
CA GLU A 76 -8.85 1.53 -6.29
C GLU A 76 -7.55 0.72 -6.17
N LEU A 77 -7.20 0.32 -4.95
CA LEU A 77 -6.08 -0.57 -4.68
C LEU A 77 -6.38 -2.05 -4.97
N GLY A 78 -7.59 -2.39 -5.44
CA GLY A 78 -8.00 -3.77 -5.69
C GLY A 78 -8.18 -4.60 -4.41
N LEU A 79 -8.33 -3.95 -3.26
CA LEU A 79 -8.55 -4.57 -1.96
C LEU A 79 -10.05 -4.54 -1.61
N PRO A 80 -10.62 -5.65 -1.10
CA PRO A 80 -12.02 -5.68 -0.70
C PRO A 80 -12.26 -4.72 0.46
N GLU A 81 -13.37 -4.00 0.45
CA GLU A 81 -13.78 -3.19 1.60
C GLU A 81 -14.13 -4.11 2.78
N ASP A 82 -13.84 -3.63 3.99
CA ASP A 82 -14.33 -4.31 5.18
C ASP A 82 -15.84 -4.12 5.19
N LYS A 83 -16.59 -5.23 5.25
CA LYS A 83 -18.04 -5.15 5.47
C LYS A 83 -18.22 -4.43 6.79
N LYS A 84 -18.61 -3.16 6.74
CA LYS A 84 -19.13 -2.43 7.89
C LYS A 84 -20.33 -3.25 8.37
N ILE A 85 -20.12 -4.06 9.40
CA ILE A 85 -21.24 -4.51 10.21
C ILE A 85 -21.79 -3.19 10.76
N ILE A 86 -23.00 -2.86 10.36
CA ILE A 86 -23.70 -1.65 10.75
C ILE A 86 -23.98 -1.78 12.25
N VAL A 87 -22.98 -1.49 13.08
CA VAL A 87 -23.14 -1.30 14.54
C VAL A 87 -23.30 0.18 14.88
N GLU A 88 -23.24 1.06 13.88
CA GLU A 88 -23.33 2.52 14.05
C GLU A 88 -24.76 3.08 14.06
N ASP A 89 -25.82 2.27 13.91
CA ASP A 89 -27.21 2.78 13.93
C ASP A 89 -28.03 2.42 15.19
N LYS A 90 -27.43 1.88 16.27
CA LYS A 90 -28.20 1.54 17.50
C LYS A 90 -27.69 2.14 18.83
N VAL A 91 -26.57 2.85 18.84
CA VAL A 91 -26.08 3.48 20.09
C VAL A 91 -26.68 4.88 20.28
N GLU A 92 -27.06 5.59 19.21
CA GLU A 92 -27.54 6.99 19.33
C GLU A 92 -29.06 7.13 19.64
N GLU A 93 -29.86 6.07 19.48
CA GLU A 93 -31.32 6.13 19.78
C GLU A 93 -31.66 5.79 21.25
N THR A 94 -30.75 5.20 22.02
CA THR A 94 -31.03 4.82 23.44
C THR A 94 -30.64 5.88 24.46
N VAL A 95 -29.88 6.92 24.08
CA VAL A 95 -29.47 8.00 25.00
C VAL A 95 -30.50 9.15 25.06
N ASN A 96 -31.35 9.31 24.04
CA ASN A 96 -32.35 10.40 23.97
C ASN A 96 -33.78 9.96 24.35
N LYS A 97 -33.93 8.84 25.06
CA LYS A 97 -35.22 8.42 25.65
C LYS A 97 -35.04 7.97 27.10
N SER A 98 -34.57 8.88 27.94
CA SER A 98 -34.73 8.85 29.40
C SER A 98 -35.11 10.23 29.90
#